data_AF-A0A4R0Z160-F1
#
_entry.id   AF-A0A4R0Z160-F1
#
_cell.length_a   1.000
_cell.length_b   1.000
_cell.length_c   1.000
_cell.angle_alpha   90.00
_cell.angle_beta   90.00
_cell.angle_gamma   90.00
#
_symmetry.space_group_name_H-M   'P 1'
#
loop_
_entity.id
_entity.type
_entity.pdbx_description
1 polymer ?
#
loop_
_entity_poly.entity_id
_entity_poly.type
_entity_poly.pdbx_seq_one_letter_code
_entity_poly.pdbx_strand_id
1 'polypeptide(L)'
;MTKWTREQLNPEMKHPLEQLVGVIGMLAILRYGYLFIDTDKTRSEILVWLVVGFAMIYILERVFKRLVRALPIVRKRFLIPIYAVLLFLFLASFRVPRETVDIVRQLFGW
;
A
#
# COMPACT_ATOMS: atom_id res chain seq x y z
N MET A 1 -20.91 36.77 -8.21
CA MET A 1 -19.65 36.09 -8.62
C MET A 1 -19.47 34.86 -7.74
N THR A 2 -20.01 33.72 -8.15
CA THR A 2 -19.84 32.43 -7.46
C THR A 2 -18.39 31.98 -7.65
N LYS A 3 -17.62 31.82 -6.57
CA LYS A 3 -16.28 31.23 -6.63
C LYS A 3 -16.44 29.73 -6.92
N TRP A 4 -16.35 29.35 -8.19
CA TRP A 4 -16.21 27.95 -8.58
C TRP A 4 -14.92 27.42 -7.93
N THR A 5 -15.02 26.41 -7.07
CA THR A 5 -13.86 25.75 -6.49
C THR A 5 -13.12 25.02 -7.62
N ARG A 6 -11.78 25.03 -7.59
CA ARG A 6 -10.92 24.40 -8.63
C ARG A 6 -11.26 22.93 -8.92
N GLU A 7 -12.01 22.28 -8.04
CA GLU A 7 -12.53 20.91 -8.17
C GLU A 7 -13.62 20.77 -9.25
N GLN A 8 -14.42 21.81 -9.50
CA GLN A 8 -15.40 21.82 -10.61
C GLN A 8 -14.73 22.00 -11.99
N LEU A 9 -13.51 22.54 -12.01
CA LEU A 9 -12.75 22.86 -13.21
C LEU A 9 -11.90 21.68 -13.72
N ASN A 10 -11.73 20.61 -12.95
CA ASN A 10 -10.98 19.44 -13.39
C ASN A 10 -11.52 18.13 -12.77
N PRO A 11 -12.49 17.46 -13.42
CA PRO A 11 -13.03 16.17 -12.96
C PRO A 11 -12.00 15.04 -12.95
N GLU A 12 -10.79 15.24 -13.48
CA GLU A 12 -9.71 14.25 -13.51
C GLU A 12 -8.69 14.38 -12.37
N MET A 13 -8.86 15.33 -11.44
CA MET A 13 -7.98 15.40 -10.26
C MET A 13 -8.21 14.18 -9.36
N LYS A 14 -7.45 13.10 -9.61
CA LYS A 14 -7.37 11.91 -8.76
C LYS A 14 -7.22 12.34 -7.31
N HIS A 15 -8.15 11.92 -6.47
CA HIS A 15 -8.22 12.30 -5.06
C HIS A 15 -6.84 12.09 -4.41
N PRO A 16 -6.27 13.08 -3.69
CA PRO A 16 -4.91 12.95 -3.15
C PRO A 16 -4.71 11.72 -2.26
N LEU A 17 -5.76 11.30 -1.55
CA LEU A 17 -5.75 10.07 -0.76
C LEU A 17 -5.88 8.80 -1.61
N GLU A 18 -6.51 8.87 -2.79
CA GLU A 18 -6.51 7.75 -3.75
C GLU A 18 -5.11 7.48 -4.29
N GLN A 19 -4.29 8.52 -4.45
CA GLN A 19 -2.87 8.38 -4.78
C GLN A 19 -2.10 7.70 -3.63
N LEU A 20 -2.40 8.05 -2.37
CA LEU A 20 -1.79 7.45 -1.20
C LEU A 20 -2.05 5.94 -1.13
N VAL A 21 -3.31 5.53 -1.33
CA VAL A 21 -3.68 4.11 -1.38
C VAL A 21 -2.95 3.39 -2.51
N GLY A 22 -2.80 4.02 -3.68
CA GLY A 22 -2.02 3.45 -4.78
C GLY A 22 -0.54 3.24 -4.43
N VAL A 23 0.08 4.20 -3.73
CA VAL A 23 1.46 4.05 -3.24
C VAL A 23 1.56 2.89 -2.25
N ILE A 24 0.64 2.78 -1.29
CA ILE A 24 0.61 1.66 -0.34
C ILE A 24 0.48 0.31 -1.07
N GLY A 25 -0.41 0.22 -2.06
CA GLY A 25 -0.58 -0.99 -2.88
C GLY A 25 0.70 -1.38 -3.63
N MET A 26 1.37 -0.41 -4.26
CA MET A 26 2.65 -0.62 -4.94
C MET A 26 3.74 -1.13 -3.98
N LEU A 27 3.87 -0.52 -2.81
CA LEU A 27 4.81 -0.94 -1.78
C LEU A 27 4.48 -2.34 -1.26
N ALA A 28 3.20 -2.67 -1.06
CA ALA A 28 2.77 -4.00 -0.65
C ALA A 28 3.14 -5.07 -1.69
N ILE A 29 2.95 -4.80 -2.98
CA ILE A 29 3.34 -5.70 -4.09
C ILE A 29 4.85 -5.95 -4.06
N LEU A 30 5.65 -4.89 -3.95
CA LEU A 30 7.11 -5.01 -3.91
C LEU A 30 7.59 -5.81 -2.70
N ARG A 31 7.02 -5.55 -1.51
CA ARG A 31 7.35 -6.28 -0.29
C ARG A 31 6.92 -7.75 -0.37
N TYR A 32 5.73 -8.00 -0.92
CA TYR A 32 5.20 -9.35 -1.09
C TYR A 32 6.04 -10.17 -2.07
N GLY A 33 6.43 -9.59 -3.21
CA GLY A 33 7.33 -10.22 -4.17
C GLY A 33 8.68 -10.59 -3.57
N TYR A 34 9.24 -9.70 -2.73
CA TYR A 34 10.52 -9.95 -2.05
C TYR A 34 10.50 -11.17 -1.12
N LEU A 35 9.36 -11.49 -0.49
CA LEU A 35 9.23 -12.65 0.40
C LEU A 35 9.56 -13.99 -0.29
N PHE A 36 9.50 -14.04 -1.62
CA PHE A 36 9.75 -15.25 -2.40
C PHE A 36 11.19 -15.38 -2.93
N ILE A 37 12.04 -14.36 -2.76
CA ILE A 37 13.41 -14.36 -3.33
C ILE A 37 14.30 -15.43 -2.66
N ASP A 38 14.15 -15.66 -1.36
CA ASP A 38 14.93 -16.64 -0.57
C ASP A 38 14.04 -17.75 0.02
N THR A 39 13.01 -18.18 -0.70
CA THR A 39 12.04 -19.16 -0.22
C THR A 39 12.32 -20.53 -0.88
N ASP A 40 12.27 -21.61 -0.09
CA ASP A 40 12.51 -22.98 -0.57
C ASP A 40 11.33 -23.59 -1.36
N LYS A 41 10.34 -22.78 -1.74
CA LYS A 41 9.15 -23.23 -2.48
C LYS A 41 9.48 -23.47 -3.94
N THR A 42 8.73 -24.39 -4.54
CA THR A 42 8.84 -24.64 -5.98
C THR A 42 8.36 -23.44 -6.81
N ARG A 43 8.89 -23.29 -8.03
CA ARG A 43 8.50 -22.17 -8.93
C ARG A 43 6.99 -22.08 -9.14
N SER A 44 6.32 -23.23 -9.26
CA SER A 44 4.87 -23.32 -9.45
C SER A 44 4.09 -22.83 -8.23
N GLU A 45 4.53 -23.19 -7.03
CA GLU A 45 3.93 -22.69 -5.79
C GLU A 45 4.12 -21.19 -5.62
N ILE A 46 5.32 -20.68 -5.91
CA ILE A 46 5.60 -19.23 -5.90
C ILE A 46 4.63 -18.51 -6.83
N LEU A 47 4.40 -19.05 -8.04
CA LEU A 47 3.50 -18.45 -9.02
C LEU A 47 2.05 -18.41 -8.53
N VAL A 48 1.56 -19.50 -7.93
CA VAL A 48 0.21 -19.53 -7.32
C VAL A 48 0.10 -18.50 -6.19
N TRP A 49 1.08 -18.45 -5.29
CA TRP A 49 1.08 -17.49 -4.19
C TRP A 49 1.16 -16.04 -4.68
N LEU A 50 1.97 -15.74 -5.69
CA LEU A 50 2.05 -14.42 -6.31
C LEU A 50 0.69 -14.00 -6.90
N VAL A 51 0.04 -14.88 -7.65
CA VAL A 51 -1.28 -14.59 -8.24
C VAL A 51 -2.32 -14.32 -7.15
N VAL A 52 -2.40 -15.18 -6.14
CA VAL A 52 -3.36 -15.03 -5.03
C VAL A 52 -3.08 -13.76 -4.23
N GLY A 53 -1.82 -13.52 -3.86
CA GLY A 53 -1.43 -12.35 -3.09
C GLY A 53 -1.64 -11.05 -3.84
N PHE A 54 -1.28 -10.98 -5.12
CA PHE A 54 -1.53 -9.80 -5.95
C PHE A 54 -3.01 -9.56 -6.19
N ALA A 55 -3.81 -10.60 -6.40
CA ALA A 55 -5.26 -10.47 -6.51
C ALA A 55 -5.87 -9.88 -5.23
N MET A 56 -5.44 -10.37 -4.06
CA MET A 56 -5.85 -9.84 -2.76
C MET A 56 -5.45 -8.36 -2.59
N ILE A 57 -4.18 -8.02 -2.85
CA ILE A 57 -3.70 -6.63 -2.76
C ILE A 57 -4.50 -5.72 -3.69
N TYR A 58 -4.77 -6.16 -4.92
CA TYR A 58 -5.55 -5.41 -5.89
C TYR A 58 -6.99 -5.15 -5.43
N ILE A 59 -7.67 -6.17 -4.88
CA ILE A 59 -9.03 -6.03 -4.34
C ILE A 59 -9.03 -5.03 -3.18
N LEU A 60 -8.10 -5.19 -2.23
CA LEU A 60 -7.93 -4.27 -1.10
C LEU A 60 -7.69 -2.85 -1.57
N GLU A 61 -6.75 -2.64 -2.49
CA GLU A 61 -6.46 -1.33 -3.07
C GLU A 61 -7.72 -0.70 -3.68
N ARG A 62 -8.50 -1.48 -4.45
CA ARG A 62 -9.74 -1.00 -5.08
C ARG A 62 -10.80 -0.61 -4.04
N VAL A 63 -10.96 -1.39 -2.98
CA VAL A 63 -11.89 -1.09 -1.88
C VAL A 63 -11.47 0.17 -1.14
N PHE A 64 -10.20 0.26 -0.75
CA PHE A 64 -9.68 1.44 -0.07
C PHE A 64 -9.83 2.69 -0.93
N LYS A 65 -9.46 2.65 -2.22
CA LYS A 65 -9.66 3.78 -3.15
C LYS A 65 -11.11 4.28 -3.17
N ARG A 66 -12.10 3.36 -3.16
CA ARG A 66 -13.52 3.74 -3.07
C ARG A 66 -13.85 4.40 -1.73
N LEU A 67 -13.37 3.86 -0.61
CA LEU A 67 -13.60 4.42 0.70
C LEU A 67 -13.00 5.82 0.84
N VAL A 68 -11.79 6.05 0.34
CA VAL A 68 -11.13 7.35 0.50
C VAL A 68 -11.69 8.45 -0.39
N ARG A 69 -12.49 8.11 -1.41
CA ARG A 69 -13.28 9.09 -2.17
C ARG A 69 -14.47 9.64 -1.37
N ALA A 70 -14.90 8.94 -0.32
CA ALA A 70 -15.94 9.43 0.57
C ALA A 70 -15.39 10.38 1.65
N LEU A 71 -14.06 10.52 1.76
CA LEU A 71 -13.42 11.41 2.72
C LEU A 71 -13.21 12.81 2.14
N PRO A 72 -13.20 13.86 3.00
CA PRO A 72 -12.94 15.22 2.57
C PRO A 72 -11.54 15.37 1.96
N ILE A 73 -11.43 16.23 0.95
CA ILE A 73 -10.19 16.44 0.20
C ILE A 73 -9.13 17.08 1.09
N VAL A 74 -8.06 16.33 1.35
CA VAL A 74 -6.87 16.81 2.06
C VAL A 74 -5.91 17.48 1.07
N ARG A 75 -5.35 18.64 1.42
CA ARG A 75 -4.41 19.34 0.53
C ARG A 75 -3.15 18.49 0.32
N LYS A 76 -2.70 18.37 -0.93
CA LYS A 76 -1.51 17.59 -1.34
C LYS A 76 -0.25 17.86 -0.51
N ARG A 77 -0.04 19.09 -0.05
CA ARG A 77 1.12 19.46 0.79
C ARG A 77 1.20 18.69 2.11
N PHE A 78 0.07 18.29 2.69
CA PHE A 78 0.02 17.54 3.94
C PHE A 78 0.33 16.05 3.73
N LEU A 79 0.30 15.56 2.50
CA LEU A 79 0.59 14.16 2.17
C LEU A 79 2.08 13.89 2.00
N ILE A 80 2.89 14.89 1.68
CA ILE A 80 4.36 14.76 1.54
C ILE A 80 5.01 14.11 2.77
N PRO A 81 4.79 14.58 4.02
CA PRO A 81 5.38 13.93 5.19
C PRO A 81 4.85 12.51 5.38
N ILE A 82 3.58 12.24 5.05
CA ILE A 82 2.99 10.90 5.13
C ILE A 82 3.67 9.95 4.15
N TYR A 83 3.93 10.39 2.91
CA TYR A 83 4.67 9.60 1.92
C TYR A 83 6.09 9.29 2.40
N ALA A 84 6.78 10.27 2.99
CA ALA A 84 8.13 10.06 3.54
C ALA A 84 8.13 9.04 4.68
N VAL A 85 7.15 9.11 5.60
CA VAL A 85 6.98 8.13 6.68
C VAL A 85 6.66 6.74 6.12
N LEU A 86 5.75 6.63 5.16
CA LEU A 86 5.42 5.35 4.53
C LEU A 86 6.64 4.73 3.82
N LEU A 87 7.41 5.54 3.11
CA LEU A 87 8.64 5.08 2.46
C LEU A 87 9.67 4.62 3.50
N PHE A 88 9.84 5.38 4.58
CA PHE A 88 10.73 5.00 5.69
C PHE A 88 10.29 3.68 6.32
N LEU A 89 9.00 3.51 6.63
CA LEU A 89 8.45 2.26 7.17
C LEU A 89 8.62 1.09 6.19
N PHE A 90 8.44 1.32 4.89
CA PHE A 90 8.68 0.32 3.87
C PHE A 90 10.14 -0.12 3.82
N LEU A 91 11.08 0.83 3.78
CA LEU A 91 12.52 0.52 3.81
C LEU A 91 12.92 -0.18 5.12
N ALA A 92 12.38 0.29 6.25
CA ALA A 92 12.54 -0.37 7.54
C ALA A 92 12.01 -1.81 7.50
N SER A 93 10.89 -2.08 6.82
CA SER A 93 10.33 -3.42 6.67
C SER A 93 11.27 -4.40 5.95
N PHE A 94 12.23 -3.95 5.13
CA PHE A 94 13.27 -4.83 4.58
C PHE A 94 14.43 -5.04 5.55
N ARG A 95 14.66 -4.08 6.45
CA ARG A 95 15.75 -4.10 7.44
C ARG A 95 15.39 -4.86 8.70
N VAL A 96 14.10 -5.06 9.00
CA VAL A 96 13.65 -5.89 10.13
C VAL A 96 14.22 -7.32 9.95
N PRO A 97 15.14 -7.76 10.83
CA PRO A 97 15.69 -9.11 10.81
C PRO A 97 14.55 -10.14 10.94
N ARG A 98 14.68 -11.31 10.32
CA ARG A 98 13.70 -12.40 10.44
C ARG A 98 13.36 -12.72 11.91
N GLU A 99 14.30 -12.48 12.82
CA GLU A 99 14.15 -12.63 14.28
C GLU A 99 13.01 -11.80 14.89
N THR A 100 12.70 -10.60 14.37
CA THR A 100 11.56 -9.82 14.90
C THR A 100 10.22 -10.42 14.46
N VAL A 101 10.19 -11.12 13.32
CA VAL A 101 9.01 -11.87 12.87
C VAL A 101 8.78 -13.07 13.78
N ASP A 102 9.85 -13.76 14.21
CA ASP A 102 9.77 -14.87 15.16
C ASP A 102 9.30 -14.42 16.55
N ILE A 103 9.71 -13.24 17.01
CA ILE A 103 9.24 -12.65 18.27
C ILE A 103 7.74 -12.31 18.20
N VAL A 104 7.26 -11.70 17.11
CA VAL A 104 5.83 -11.43 16.93
C VAL A 104 5.03 -12.74 16.81
N ARG A 105 5.59 -13.77 16.17
CA ARG A 105 4.97 -15.09 16.07
C ARG A 105 4.87 -15.79 17.43
N GLN A 106 5.90 -15.69 18.27
CA GLN A 106 5.88 -16.15 19.66
C GLN A 106 4.88 -15.37 20.53
N LEU A 107 4.72 -14.06 20.29
CA LEU A 107 3.78 -13.21 21.04
C LEU A 107 2.32 -13.44 20.65
N PHE A 108 2.03 -13.76 19.38
CA PHE A 108 0.66 -13.95 18.89
C PHE A 108 0.22 -15.42 18.74
N GLY A 109 1.08 -16.39 19.06
CA GLY A 109 0.69 -17.77 19.37
C GLY A 109 0.02 -18.56 18.24
N TRP A 110 0.47 -18.39 16.98
CA TRP A 110 0.04 -19.21 15.83
C TRP A 110 1.23 -19.90 15.15
#